data_AF-A0A067G3U4-F1
#
_entry.id   AF-A0A067G3U4-F1
#
_cell.length_a   1.000
_cell.length_b   1.000
_cell.length_c   1.000
_cell.angle_alpha   90.00
_cell.angle_beta   90.00
_cell.angle_gamma   90.00
#
_symmetry.space_group_name_H-M   'P 1'
#
loop_
_entity.id
_entity.type
_entity.pdbx_description
1 polymer ?
#
loop_
_entity_poly.entity_id
_entity_poly.type
_entity_poly.pdbx_seq_one_letter_code
_entity_poly.pdbx_strand_id
1 'polypeptide(L)'
;VFLHATTSKKQAMQLKMRNIEWWMRKRQLPQGFRQRVRNYERQRWAAMRGVDECEMISNLPEGLRRDIKYHLCLDLVRQVPLFQHMDDLVLENICDRVKSLIFTKGEVVRFKSNILINITTVTN
;
A
#
# COMPACT_ATOMS: atom_id res chain seq x y z
N VAL A 1 -10.48 -24.58 -9.31
CA VAL A 1 -9.96 -23.81 -8.14
C VAL A 1 -9.58 -22.36 -8.48
N PHE A 2 -8.98 -22.07 -9.66
CA PHE A 2 -8.60 -20.70 -10.08
C PHE A 2 -9.76 -19.69 -10.23
N LEU A 3 -10.89 -20.13 -10.81
CA LEU A 3 -12.07 -19.27 -11.04
C LEU A 3 -12.73 -18.78 -9.74
N HIS A 4 -12.69 -19.58 -8.67
CA HIS A 4 -13.24 -19.17 -7.37
C HIS A 4 -12.36 -18.08 -6.70
N ALA A 5 -11.03 -18.17 -6.85
CA ALA A 5 -10.10 -17.21 -6.26
C ALA A 5 -10.19 -15.81 -6.92
N THR A 6 -10.33 -15.73 -8.25
CA THR A 6 -10.51 -14.45 -8.96
C THR A 6 -11.90 -13.86 -8.73
N THR A 7 -12.94 -14.69 -8.64
CA THR A 7 -14.30 -14.25 -8.30
C THR A 7 -14.36 -13.66 -6.89
N SER A 8 -13.68 -14.28 -5.93
CA SER A 8 -13.57 -13.80 -4.53
C SER A 8 -12.93 -12.41 -4.44
N LYS A 9 -11.81 -12.18 -5.14
CA LYS A 9 -11.12 -10.86 -5.15
C LYS A 9 -12.01 -9.75 -5.72
N LYS A 10 -12.70 -10.02 -6.84
CA LYS A 10 -13.62 -9.05 -7.46
C LYS A 10 -14.78 -8.71 -6.52
N GLN A 11 -15.33 -9.69 -5.83
CA GLN A 11 -16.39 -9.51 -4.84
C GLN A 11 -15.91 -8.70 -3.63
N ALA A 12 -14.71 -8.99 -3.11
CA ALA A 12 -14.10 -8.25 -2.01
C ALA A 12 -13.93 -6.75 -2.36
N MET A 13 -13.46 -6.45 -3.57
CA MET A 13 -13.34 -5.07 -4.04
C MET A 13 -14.69 -4.38 -4.17
N GLN A 14 -15.71 -5.06 -4.72
CA GLN A 14 -17.06 -4.51 -4.82
C GLN A 14 -17.65 -4.18 -3.44
N LEU A 15 -17.46 -5.08 -2.47
CA LEU A 15 -17.90 -4.86 -1.09
C LEU A 15 -17.17 -3.67 -0.47
N LYS A 16 -15.85 -3.58 -0.63
CA LYS A 16 -15.04 -2.45 -0.16
C LYS A 16 -15.52 -1.13 -0.77
N MET A 17 -15.74 -1.08 -2.08
CA MET A 17 -16.27 0.12 -2.76
C MET A 17 -17.63 0.53 -2.22
N ARG A 18 -18.53 -0.43 -1.98
CA ARG A 18 -19.85 -0.15 -1.40
C ARG A 18 -19.74 0.45 0.01
N ASN A 19 -18.85 -0.10 0.84
CA ASN A 19 -18.62 0.38 2.19
C ASN A 19 -18.05 1.81 2.21
N ILE A 20 -17.08 2.08 1.34
CA ILE A 20 -16.50 3.42 1.17
C ILE A 20 -17.56 4.41 0.70
N GLU A 21 -18.34 4.06 -0.32
CA GLU A 21 -19.44 4.88 -0.84
C GLU A 21 -20.48 5.22 0.23
N TRP A 22 -20.91 4.21 0.99
CA TRP A 22 -21.84 4.42 2.09
C TRP A 22 -21.26 5.36 3.15
N TRP A 23 -20.00 5.14 3.55
CA TRP A 23 -19.32 5.98 4.54
C TRP A 23 -19.19 7.42 4.06
N MET A 24 -18.84 7.63 2.78
CA MET A 24 -18.71 8.97 2.19
C MET A 24 -20.05 9.71 2.15
N ARG A 25 -21.15 9.00 1.85
CA ARG A 25 -22.51 9.56 1.89
C ARG A 25 -22.91 9.92 3.32
N LYS A 26 -22.68 9.03 4.28
CA LYS A 26 -23.00 9.26 5.71
C LYS A 26 -22.27 10.48 6.27
N ARG A 27 -21.04 10.74 5.82
CA ARG A 27 -20.24 11.90 6.20
C ARG A 27 -20.50 13.15 5.35
N GLN A 28 -21.45 13.08 4.41
CA GLN A 28 -21.81 14.18 3.50
C GLN A 28 -20.61 14.78 2.76
N LEU A 29 -19.62 13.96 2.38
CA LEU A 29 -18.46 14.46 1.65
C LEU A 29 -18.89 15.13 0.33
N PRO A 30 -18.29 16.27 -0.06
CA PRO A 30 -18.58 16.89 -1.34
C PRO A 30 -18.24 15.99 -2.53
N GLN A 31 -18.92 16.17 -3.66
CA GLN A 31 -18.78 15.32 -4.85
C GLN A 31 -17.33 15.22 -5.35
N GLY A 32 -16.57 16.33 -5.31
CA GLY A 32 -15.17 16.34 -5.70
C GLY A 32 -14.31 15.37 -4.86
N PHE A 33 -14.50 15.33 -3.54
CA PHE A 33 -13.80 14.38 -2.68
C PHE A 33 -14.22 12.94 -2.97
N ARG A 34 -15.52 12.67 -3.17
CA ARG A 34 -15.99 11.33 -3.51
C ARG A 34 -15.38 10.82 -4.81
N GLN A 35 -15.30 11.69 -5.83
CA GLN A 35 -14.69 11.34 -7.11
C GLN A 35 -13.21 11.02 -6.96
N ARG A 36 -12.47 11.82 -6.18
CA ARG A 36 -11.05 11.57 -5.90
C ARG A 36 -10.82 10.24 -5.20
N VAL A 37 -11.59 9.95 -4.14
CA VAL A 37 -11.49 8.67 -3.40
C VAL A 37 -11.81 7.48 -4.31
N ARG A 38 -12.85 7.58 -5.15
CA ARG A 38 -13.17 6.53 -6.14
C ARG A 38 -12.03 6.27 -7.12
N ASN A 39 -11.44 7.35 -7.66
CA ASN A 39 -10.33 7.24 -8.59
C ASN A 39 -9.10 6.62 -7.92
N TYR A 40 -8.79 7.07 -6.69
CA TYR A 40 -7.72 6.51 -5.88
C TYR A 40 -7.85 5.00 -5.71
N GLU A 41 -9.01 4.54 -5.21
CA GLU A 41 -9.22 3.12 -4.94
C GLU A 41 -9.24 2.26 -6.21
N ARG A 42 -9.77 2.75 -7.33
CA ARG A 42 -9.73 2.03 -8.61
C ARG A 42 -8.31 1.84 -9.13
N GLN A 43 -7.51 2.90 -9.12
CA GLN A 43 -6.13 2.84 -9.58
C GLN A 43 -5.27 2.00 -8.63
N ARG A 44 -5.46 2.16 -7.32
CA ARG A 44 -4.83 1.30 -6.31
C ARG A 44 -5.13 -0.17 -6.55
N TRP A 45 -6.39 -0.52 -6.78
CA TRP A 45 -6.79 -1.90 -7.07
C TRP A 45 -6.14 -2.46 -8.35
N ALA A 46 -6.09 -1.64 -9.41
CA ALA A 46 -5.45 -2.01 -10.67
C ALA A 46 -3.94 -2.24 -10.48
N ALA A 47 -3.24 -1.35 -9.77
CA ALA A 47 -1.82 -1.44 -9.47
C ALA A 47 -1.48 -2.70 -8.67
N MET A 48 -2.27 -3.00 -7.64
CA MET A 48 -2.04 -4.13 -6.74
C MET A 48 -2.56 -5.46 -7.30
N ARG A 49 -3.23 -5.45 -8.46
CA ARG A 49 -3.97 -6.61 -9.01
C ARG A 49 -4.89 -7.28 -7.96
N GLY A 50 -5.42 -6.47 -7.05
CA GLY A 50 -6.25 -6.92 -5.94
C GLY A 50 -5.55 -7.74 -4.85
N VAL A 51 -4.25 -7.55 -4.64
CA VAL A 51 -3.48 -8.15 -3.53
C VAL A 51 -2.94 -7.06 -2.63
N ASP A 52 -3.49 -6.96 -1.42
CA ASP A 52 -2.92 -6.14 -0.35
C ASP A 52 -1.85 -6.95 0.39
N GLU A 53 -0.57 -6.64 0.14
CA GLU A 53 0.56 -7.35 0.75
C GLU A 53 0.53 -7.25 2.28
N CYS A 54 0.13 -6.10 2.82
CA CYS A 54 -0.03 -5.90 4.27
C CYS A 54 -1.13 -6.80 4.84
N GLU A 55 -2.24 -6.97 4.12
CA GLU A 55 -3.33 -7.88 4.51
C GLU A 55 -2.90 -9.36 4.35
N MET A 56 -2.15 -9.69 3.30
CA MET A 56 -1.67 -11.05 3.05
C MET A 56 -0.82 -11.58 4.20
N ILE A 57 0.02 -10.73 4.78
CA ILE A 57 0.90 -11.11 5.88
C ILE A 57 0.29 -10.80 7.26
N SER A 58 -0.89 -10.19 7.36
CA SER A 58 -1.40 -9.65 8.64
C SER A 58 -1.61 -10.71 9.71
N ASN A 59 -1.96 -11.92 9.30
CA ASN A 59 -2.26 -13.06 10.18
C ASN A 59 -1.02 -13.90 10.51
N LEU A 60 0.15 -13.54 9.96
CA LEU A 60 1.40 -14.23 10.26
C LEU A 60 1.98 -13.73 11.60
N PRO A 61 2.73 -14.59 12.32
CA PRO A 61 3.55 -14.18 13.46
C PRO A 61 4.45 -12.98 13.13
N GLU A 62 4.73 -12.15 14.14
CA GLU A 62 5.52 -10.93 13.95
C GLU A 62 6.88 -11.16 13.32
N GLY A 63 7.63 -12.18 13.76
CA GLY A 63 8.94 -12.51 13.18
C GLY A 63 8.85 -12.76 11.67
N LEU A 64 7.90 -13.62 11.24
CA LEU A 64 7.70 -13.91 9.81
C LEU A 64 7.27 -12.67 9.02
N ARG A 65 6.44 -11.80 9.60
CA ARG A 65 6.08 -10.52 8.94
C ARG A 65 7.31 -9.63 8.74
N ARG A 66 8.21 -9.57 9.72
CA ARG A 66 9.44 -8.78 9.66
C ARG A 66 10.40 -9.33 8.61
N ASP A 67 10.60 -10.65 8.59
CA ASP A 67 11.47 -11.31 7.61
C ASP A 67 10.98 -11.08 6.18
N ILE A 68 9.67 -11.22 5.94
CA ILE A 68 9.06 -10.98 4.63
C ILE A 68 9.23 -9.51 4.24
N LYS A 69 8.92 -8.57 5.13
CA LYS A 69 9.11 -7.13 4.87
C LYS A 69 10.56 -6.86 4.49
N TYR A 70 11.51 -7.31 5.31
CA TYR A 70 12.94 -7.11 5.10
C TYR A 70 13.36 -7.60 3.71
N HIS A 71 12.96 -8.82 3.34
CA HIS A 71 13.23 -9.37 2.01
C HIS A 71 12.66 -8.51 0.87
N LEU A 72 11.44 -7.97 1.03
CA LEU A 72 10.80 -7.15 0.00
C LEU A 72 11.39 -5.73 -0.11
N CYS A 73 11.86 -5.12 0.99
CA CYS A 73 12.33 -3.74 0.99
C CYS A 73 13.85 -3.57 0.92
N LEU A 74 14.65 -4.58 1.27
CA LEU A 74 16.10 -4.43 1.42
C LEU A 74 16.76 -3.85 0.16
N ASP A 75 16.43 -4.41 -1.00
CA ASP A 75 17.00 -3.97 -2.29
C ASP A 75 16.62 -2.51 -2.62
N LEU A 76 15.45 -2.07 -2.16
CA LEU A 76 14.96 -0.71 -2.38
C LEU A 76 15.60 0.27 -1.40
N VAL A 77 15.83 -0.15 -0.16
CA VAL A 77 16.54 0.65 0.85
C VAL A 77 18.02 0.83 0.43
N ARG A 78 18.68 -0.22 -0.07
CA ARG A 78 20.08 -0.17 -0.52
C ARG A 78 20.30 0.69 -1.77
N GLN A 79 19.26 0.95 -2.57
CA GLN A 79 19.34 1.89 -3.68
C GLN A 79 19.47 3.35 -3.22
N VAL A 80 19.13 3.67 -1.97
CA VAL A 80 19.28 5.02 -1.42
C VAL A 80 20.72 5.21 -0.94
N PRO A 81 21.50 6.16 -1.51
CA PRO A 81 22.93 6.33 -1.18
C PRO A 81 23.21 6.52 0.31
N LEU A 82 22.28 7.13 1.05
CA LEU A 82 22.38 7.35 2.49
C LEU A 82 22.45 6.05 3.30
N PHE A 83 21.81 4.97 2.83
CA PHE A 83 21.69 3.71 3.59
C PHE A 83 22.68 2.64 3.13
N GLN A 84 23.45 2.89 2.07
CA GLN A 84 24.37 1.89 1.48
C GLN A 84 25.44 1.37 2.44
N HIS A 85 25.87 2.21 3.38
CA HIS A 85 26.96 1.92 4.31
C HIS A 85 26.46 1.68 5.75
N MET A 86 25.15 1.59 5.95
CA MET A 86 24.58 1.28 7.26
C MET A 86 24.68 -0.22 7.54
N ASP A 87 24.78 -0.57 8.82
CA ASP A 87 24.82 -1.97 9.25
C ASP A 87 23.46 -2.67 9.04
N ASP A 88 23.49 -3.99 8.98
CA ASP A 88 22.29 -4.79 8.71
C ASP A 88 21.19 -4.59 9.76
N LEU A 89 21.57 -4.34 11.02
CA LEU A 89 20.62 -4.06 12.10
C LEU A 89 19.86 -2.74 11.88
N VAL A 90 20.54 -1.69 11.44
CA VAL A 90 19.88 -0.43 11.09
C VAL A 90 19.03 -0.61 9.83
N LEU A 91 19.50 -1.35 8.83
CA LEU A 91 18.70 -1.66 7.63
C LEU A 91 17.42 -2.44 7.99
N GLU A 92 17.50 -3.42 8.88
CA GLU A 92 16.34 -4.18 9.37
C GLU A 92 15.33 -3.26 10.07
N ASN A 93 15.80 -2.39 10.96
CA ASN A 93 14.97 -1.42 11.67
C ASN A 93 14.31 -0.39 10.73
N ILE A 94 15.04 0.00 9.69
CA ILE A 94 14.52 0.86 8.63
C ILE A 94 13.40 0.12 7.88
N CYS A 95 13.69 -1.10 7.42
CA CYS A 95 12.80 -1.94 6.64
C CYS A 95 11.48 -2.25 7.37
N ASP A 96 11.52 -2.50 8.68
CA ASP A 96 10.30 -2.72 9.46
C ASP A 96 9.38 -1.48 9.52
N ARG A 97 9.98 -0.28 9.45
CA ARG A 97 9.29 1.02 9.48
C ARG A 97 8.83 1.50 8.10
N VAL A 98 9.33 0.90 7.02
CA VAL A 98 8.90 1.24 5.65
C VAL A 98 7.41 0.91 5.49
N LYS A 99 6.68 1.85 4.89
CA LYS A 99 5.28 1.65 4.52
C LYS A 99 5.16 1.72 3.01
N SER A 100 4.59 0.67 2.41
CA SER A 100 4.18 0.72 1.01
C SER A 100 3.04 1.72 0.86
N LEU A 101 3.25 2.74 0.02
CA LEU A 101 2.27 3.77 -0.30
C LEU A 101 2.07 3.77 -1.81
N ILE A 102 0.81 3.78 -2.22
CA ILE A 102 0.44 3.88 -3.63
C ILE A 102 -0.07 5.28 -3.86
N PHE A 103 0.51 5.95 -4.85
CA PHE A 103 0.10 7.29 -5.25
C PHE A 103 -0.51 7.24 -6.63
N THR A 104 -1.63 7.93 -6.77
CA THR A 104 -2.35 8.03 -8.03
C THR A 104 -1.96 9.31 -8.77
N LYS A 105 -1.96 9.25 -10.11
CA LYS A 105 -1.55 10.39 -10.94
C LYS A 105 -2.43 11.60 -10.62
N GLY A 106 -1.79 12.71 -10.25
CA GLY A 106 -2.46 13.97 -9.90
C GLY A 106 -2.72 14.18 -8.41
N GLU A 107 -2.31 13.27 -7.53
CA GLU A 107 -2.31 13.54 -6.08
C GLU A 107 -1.05 14.27 -5.62
N VAL A 108 -1.24 15.32 -4.83
CA VAL A 108 -0.14 16.07 -4.23
C VAL A 108 0.33 15.34 -2.99
N VAL A 109 1.52 14.75 -3.08
CA VAL A 109 2.17 14.12 -1.94
C VAL A 109 2.83 15.19 -1.07
N ARG A 110 2.29 15.44 0.13
CA ARG A 110 2.90 16.33 1.12
C ARG A 110 3.44 15.52 2.29
N PHE A 111 4.75 15.55 2.47
CA PHE A 111 5.41 14.97 3.64
C PHE A 111 5.59 16.06 4.70
N LYS A 112 4.92 15.91 5.86
CA LYS A 112 5.33 16.62 7.08
C LYS A 112 6.36 15.74 7.77
N SER A 113 7.63 16.11 7.65
CA SER A 113 8.77 15.71 8.50
C SER A 113 8.60 14.36 9.23
N ASN A 114 8.74 13.26 8.49
CA ASN A 114 9.08 11.94 9.00
C ASN A 114 9.71 11.20 7.83
N ILE A 115 10.88 10.59 8.06
CA ILE A 115 11.62 9.82 7.06
C ILE A 115 10.73 8.63 6.65
N LEU A 116 10.03 8.78 5.54
CA LEU A 116 9.32 7.71 4.86
C LEU A 116 10.16 7.38 3.62
N ILE A 117 10.82 6.23 3.64
CA ILE A 117 11.43 5.66 2.43
C ILE A 117 10.25 5.15 1.60
N ASN A 118 9.94 5.87 0.51
CA ASN A 118 8.85 5.50 -0.37
C ASN A 118 9.35 4.55 -1.45
N ILE A 119 8.87 3.32 -1.41
CA ILE A 119 8.86 2.45 -2.58
C ILE A 119 7.73 2.95 -3.47
N THR A 120 8.06 3.81 -4.43
CA THR A 120 7.07 4.43 -5.31
C THR A 120 6.88 3.55 -6.53
N THR A 121 5.79 2.79 -6.58
CA THR A 121 5.33 2.20 -7.84
C THR A 121 4.44 3.22 -8.54
N VAL A 122 5.00 4.05 -9.41
CA VAL A 122 4.21 4.88 -10.33
C VAL A 122 3.65 3.95 -11.40
N THR A 123 2.38 3.57 -11.32
CA THR A 123 1.72 2.86 -12.42
C THR A 123 1.30 3.86 -13.50
N ASN A 124 1.73 3.58 -14.73
CA ASN A 124 1.38 4.31 -15.95
C ASN A 124 -0.11 4.13 -16.31
#